data_AF-A0A660PW73-F1
#
_entry.id   AF-A0A660PW73-F1
#
_cell.length_a   1.000
_cell.length_b   1.000
_cell.length_c   1.000
_cell.angle_alpha   90.00
_cell.angle_beta   90.00
_cell.angle_gamma   90.00
#
_symmetry.space_group_name_H-M   'P 1'
#
loop_
_entity.id
_entity.type
_entity.pdbx_description
1 polymer ?
#
loop_
_entity_poly.entity_id
_entity_poly.type
_entity_poly.pdbx_seq_one_letter_code
_entity_poly.pdbx_strand_id
1 'polypeptide(L)'
;AYSMLIVVIVAVTMGEMFMSPPSLTLTSQLAPEGRMGRYMGVYGFFVTLGWSFGPLYGGLLLDAYGESPELAWLLIASLALLSAGGYWLFGKVLPDSVNRKS
;
A
#
# COMPACT_ATOMS: atom_id res chain seq x y z
N ALA A 1 11.67 9.57 -23.86
CA ALA A 1 10.32 9.66 -23.25
C ALA A 1 9.79 8.27 -22.87
N TYR A 2 9.64 7.32 -23.81
CA TYR A 2 9.10 5.99 -23.52
C TYR A 2 9.94 5.16 -22.53
N SER A 3 11.27 5.29 -22.58
CA SER A 3 12.19 4.62 -21.65
C SER A 3 11.96 4.99 -20.17
N MET A 4 11.65 6.26 -19.87
CA MET A 4 11.34 6.69 -18.51
C MET A 4 10.04 6.06 -17.99
N LEU A 5 9.01 5.96 -18.83
CA LEU A 5 7.75 5.31 -18.45
C LEU A 5 7.95 3.83 -18.13
N ILE A 6 8.75 3.12 -18.93
CA ILE A 6 9.10 1.73 -18.66
C ILE A 6 9.79 1.60 -17.29
N VAL A 7 10.78 2.45 -17.01
CA VAL A 7 11.51 2.41 -15.73
C VAL A 7 10.56 2.65 -14.55
N VAL A 8 9.65 3.62 -14.68
CA VAL A 8 8.65 3.91 -13.63
C VAL A 8 7.73 2.72 -13.40
N ILE A 9 7.17 2.14 -14.46
CA ILE A 9 6.27 0.99 -14.34
C ILE A 9 7.01 -0.20 -13.70
N VAL A 10 8.22 -0.51 -14.17
CA VAL A 10 9.03 -1.61 -13.61
C VAL A 10 9.30 -1.37 -12.12
N ALA A 11 9.67 -0.15 -11.72
CA ALA A 11 9.93 0.19 -10.33
C ALA A 11 8.67 0.06 -9.45
N VAL A 12 7.52 0.54 -9.93
CA VAL A 12 6.23 0.43 -9.22
C VAL A 12 5.81 -1.03 -9.07
N THR A 13 5.89 -1.82 -10.16
CA THR A 13 5.54 -3.25 -10.13
C THR A 13 6.45 -4.03 -9.18
N MET A 14 7.76 -3.74 -9.17
CA MET A 14 8.68 -4.35 -8.21
C MET A 14 8.27 -4.02 -6.78
N GLY A 15 7.96 -2.75 -6.48
CA GLY A 15 7.47 -2.34 -5.16
C GLY A 15 6.21 -3.08 -4.74
N GLU A 16 5.24 -3.21 -5.64
CA GLU A 16 4.00 -3.96 -5.40
C GLU A 16 4.26 -5.45 -5.13
N MET A 17 5.18 -6.07 -5.86
CA MET A 17 5.58 -7.47 -5.66
C MET A 17 6.28 -7.70 -4.32
N PHE A 18 6.99 -6.72 -3.77
CA PHE A 18 7.56 -6.83 -2.43
C PHE A 18 6.51 -6.68 -1.31
N MET A 19 5.46 -5.90 -1.55
CA MET A 19 4.44 -5.63 -0.54
C MET A 19 3.33 -6.70 -0.50
N SER A 20 2.88 -7.19 -1.66
CA SER A 20 1.67 -8.01 -1.76
C SER A 20 1.78 -9.40 -1.09
N PRO A 21 2.86 -10.21 -1.26
CA PRO A 21 2.96 -11.52 -0.63
C PRO A 21 3.09 -11.43 0.91
N PRO A 22 4.00 -10.62 1.48
CA PRO A 22 4.11 -10.49 2.94
C PRO A 22 2.83 -10.01 3.59
N SER A 23 2.10 -9.08 2.97
CA SER A 23 0.85 -8.56 3.52
C SER A 23 -0.24 -9.64 3.64
N LEU A 24 -0.34 -10.51 2.62
CA LEU A 24 -1.25 -11.66 2.62
C LEU A 24 -0.83 -12.71 3.65
N THR A 25 0.45 -13.06 3.70
CA THR A 25 1.00 -14.02 4.67
C THR A 25 0.85 -13.53 6.11
N LEU A 26 1.09 -12.25 6.38
CA LEU A 26 0.92 -11.67 7.70
C LEU A 26 -0.55 -11.75 8.15
N THR A 27 -1.47 -11.43 7.24
CA THR A 27 -2.91 -11.53 7.52
C THR A 27 -3.35 -12.97 7.82
N SER A 28 -2.81 -13.96 7.09
CA SER A 28 -3.12 -15.37 7.36
C SER A 28 -2.53 -15.88 8.67
N GLN A 29 -1.31 -15.47 9.01
CA GLN A 29 -0.65 -15.87 10.26
C GLN A 29 -1.29 -15.22 11.50
N LEU A 30 -1.79 -13.99 11.38
CA LEU A 30 -2.48 -13.30 12.46
C LEU A 30 -3.88 -13.85 12.74
N ALA A 31 -4.47 -14.57 11.78
CA ALA A 31 -5.84 -15.05 11.89
C ALA A 31 -5.91 -16.36 12.72
N PRO A 32 -6.71 -16.40 13.80
CA PRO A 32 -6.93 -17.61 14.60
C PRO A 32 -7.62 -18.72 13.80
N GLU A 33 -7.39 -19.97 14.20
CA GLU A 33 -8.06 -21.14 13.61
C GLU A 33 -9.58 -20.94 13.58
N GLY A 34 -10.20 -21.22 12.43
CA GLY A 34 -11.63 -21.03 12.20
C GLY A 34 -12.09 -19.58 11.93
N ARG A 35 -11.20 -18.58 11.99
CA ARG A 35 -11.54 -17.15 11.72
C ARG A 35 -10.81 -16.53 10.52
N MET A 36 -10.03 -17.33 9.78
CA MET A 36 -9.33 -16.94 8.55
C MET A 36 -10.19 -16.11 7.59
N GLY A 37 -11.42 -16.55 7.30
CA GLY A 37 -12.31 -15.85 6.37
C GLY A 37 -12.66 -14.42 6.79
N ARG A 38 -12.77 -14.15 8.10
CA ARG A 38 -13.04 -12.78 8.59
C ARG A 38 -11.84 -11.86 8.42
N TYR A 39 -10.64 -12.36 8.73
CA TYR A 39 -9.40 -11.58 8.60
C TYR A 39 -9.07 -11.29 7.14
N MET A 40 -9.21 -12.30 6.27
CA MET A 40 -9.05 -12.11 4.82
C MET A 40 -10.12 -11.20 4.22
N GLY A 41 -11.37 -11.26 4.72
CA GLY A 41 -12.43 -10.34 4.32
C GLY A 41 -12.12 -8.88 4.67
N VAL A 42 -11.60 -8.63 5.88
CA VAL A 42 -11.16 -7.30 6.29
C VAL A 42 -9.98 -6.82 5.45
N TYR A 43 -8.99 -7.67 5.17
CA TYR A 43 -7.89 -7.35 4.27
C TYR A 43 -8.39 -6.97 2.86
N GLY A 44 -9.25 -7.79 2.26
CA GLY A 44 -9.82 -7.53 0.94
C GLY A 44 -10.66 -6.26 0.89
N PHE A 45 -11.37 -5.92 1.97
CA PHE A 45 -12.08 -4.66 2.10
C PHE A 45 -11.14 -3.45 2.04
N PHE A 46 -10.05 -3.47 2.82
CA PHE A 46 -9.06 -2.38 2.78
C PHE A 46 -8.35 -2.26 1.43
N VAL A 47 -8.04 -3.39 0.77
CA VAL A 47 -7.50 -3.39 -0.60
C VAL A 47 -8.48 -2.70 -1.54
N THR A 48 -9.74 -3.13 -1.56
CA THR A 48 -10.77 -2.57 -2.43
C THR A 48 -11.01 -1.08 -2.16
N LEU A 49 -10.98 -0.68 -0.89
CA LEU A 49 -11.04 0.73 -0.50
C LEU A 49 -9.87 1.52 -1.10
N GLY A 50 -8.63 1.02 -1.01
CA GLY A 50 -7.47 1.69 -1.59
C GLY A 50 -7.59 1.88 -3.11
N TRP A 51 -8.04 0.83 -3.82
CA TRP A 51 -8.31 0.90 -5.26
C TRP A 51 -9.42 1.89 -5.63
N SER A 52 -10.41 2.07 -4.75
CA SER A 52 -11.52 3.01 -4.97
C SER A 52 -11.13 4.44 -4.63
N PHE A 53 -10.41 4.63 -3.52
CA PHE A 53 -9.95 5.94 -3.05
C PHE A 53 -8.83 6.52 -3.90
N GLY A 54 -7.97 5.68 -4.48
CA GLY A 54 -6.83 6.14 -5.30
C GLY A 54 -7.26 7.05 -6.47
N PRO A 55 -8.12 6.61 -7.38
CA PRO A 55 -8.63 7.43 -8.48
C PRO A 55 -9.44 8.63 -8.00
N LEU A 56 -10.23 8.48 -6.94
CA LEU A 56 -11.00 9.59 -6.38
C LEU A 56 -10.08 10.70 -5.87
N TYR A 57 -9.09 10.34 -5.05
CA TYR A 57 -8.14 11.30 -4.49
C TYR A 57 -7.23 11.89 -5.57
N GLY A 58 -6.69 11.06 -6.47
CA GLY A 58 -5.86 11.51 -7.58
C GLY A 58 -6.61 12.41 -8.56
N GLY A 59 -7.87 12.10 -8.85
CA GLY A 59 -8.74 12.92 -9.71
C GLY A 59 -9.03 14.28 -9.08
N LEU A 60 -9.42 14.32 -7.80
CA LEU A 60 -9.64 15.58 -7.08
C LEU A 60 -8.38 16.44 -7.00
N LEU A 61 -7.21 15.82 -6.81
CA LEU A 61 -5.93 16.54 -6.84
C LEU A 61 -5.62 17.09 -8.24
N LEU A 62 -5.90 16.32 -9.29
CA LEU A 62 -5.69 16.75 -10.66
C LEU A 62 -6.65 17.89 -11.05
N ASP A 63 -7.91 17.83 -10.60
CA ASP A 63 -8.90 18.88 -10.85
C ASP A 63 -8.55 20.19 -10.12
N ALA A 64 -8.04 20.10 -8.88
CA ALA A 64 -7.70 21.28 -8.08
C ALA A 64 -6.31 21.86 -8.38
N TYR A 65 -5.34 21.02 -8.75
CA TYR A 65 -3.92 21.40 -8.91
C TYR A 65 -3.36 21.03 -10.28
N GLY A 66 -4.20 20.84 -11.30
CA GLY A 66 -3.78 20.44 -12.64
C GLY A 66 -2.81 21.42 -13.32
N GLU A 67 -2.88 22.71 -12.99
CA GLU A 67 -1.93 23.73 -13.45
C GLU A 67 -0.60 23.74 -12.68
N SER A 68 -0.49 22.98 -11.58
CA SER A 68 0.73 22.85 -10.76
C SER A 68 1.04 21.38 -10.45
N PRO A 69 1.53 20.61 -11.44
CA PRO A 69 1.75 19.17 -11.32
C PRO A 69 2.69 18.79 -10.17
N GLU A 70 3.70 19.62 -9.88
CA GLU A 70 4.62 19.37 -8.76
C GLU A 70 3.91 19.27 -7.40
N LEU A 71 2.89 20.10 -7.15
CA LEU A 71 2.13 20.08 -5.90
C LEU A 71 1.27 18.81 -5.80
N ALA A 72 0.63 18.41 -6.89
CA ALA A 72 -0.15 17.16 -6.94
C ALA A 72 0.75 15.95 -6.63
N TRP A 73 1.93 15.87 -7.25
CA TRP A 73 2.89 14.79 -7.00
C TRP A 73 3.44 14.81 -5.57
N LEU A 74 3.71 15.99 -4.99
CA LEU A 74 4.14 16.11 -3.59
C LEU A 74 3.07 15.63 -2.61
N LEU A 75 1.80 15.90 -2.87
CA LEU A 75 0.68 15.45 -2.04
C LEU A 75 0.47 13.93 -2.13
N ILE A 76 0.69 13.33 -3.31
CA ILE A 76 0.67 11.87 -3.48
C ILE A 76 1.87 11.25 -2.74
N ALA A 77 3.07 11.84 -2.90
CA ALA A 77 4.28 11.35 -2.26
C ALA A 77 4.20 11.45 -0.73
N SER A 78 3.61 12.49 -0.18
CA SER A 78 3.43 12.61 1.28
C SER A 78 2.52 11.52 1.84
N LEU A 79 1.45 11.15 1.13
CA LEU A 79 0.57 10.04 1.50
C LEU A 79 1.32 8.70 1.49
N ALA A 80 2.18 8.48 0.49
CA ALA A 80 3.04 7.31 0.42
C ALA A 80 4.06 7.27 1.57
N LEU A 81 4.66 8.41 1.94
CA LEU A 81 5.58 8.52 3.07
C LEU A 81 4.88 8.27 4.41
N LEU A 82 3.66 8.79 4.59
CA LEU A 82 2.84 8.51 5.77
C LEU A 82 2.54 7.01 5.89
N SER A 83 2.22 6.37 4.78
CA SER A 83 1.97 4.91 4.72
C SER A 83 3.23 4.12 5.06
N ALA A 84 4.39 4.50 4.51
CA ALA A 84 5.67 3.89 4.81
C ALA A 84 6.05 4.07 6.29
N GLY A 85 5.83 5.26 6.85
CA GLY A 85 6.03 5.53 8.28
C GLY A 85 5.11 4.70 9.17
N GLY A 86 3.84 4.56 8.79
CA GLY A 86 2.87 3.70 9.46
C GLY A 86 3.31 2.23 9.46
N TYR A 87 3.78 1.72 8.31
CA TYR A 87 4.30 0.36 8.20
C TYR A 87 5.55 0.15 9.07
N TRP A 88 6.48 1.12 9.07
CA TRP A 88 7.68 1.05 9.92
C TRP A 88 7.35 1.08 11.42
N LEU A 89 6.39 1.91 11.82
CA LEU A 89 5.90 1.93 13.20
C LEU A 89 5.22 0.62 13.57
N PHE A 90 4.38 0.08 12.69
CA PHE A 90 3.73 -1.21 12.88
C PHE A 90 4.75 -2.34 13.02
N GLY A 91 5.83 -2.30 12.23
CA GLY A 91 6.97 -3.21 12.34
C GLY A 91 7.65 -3.20 13.72
N LYS A 92 7.62 -2.07 14.44
CA LYS A 92 8.16 -1.96 15.82
C LYS A 92 7.19 -2.43 16.90
N VAL A 93 5.89 -2.47 16.60
CA VAL A 93 4.82 -2.86 17.53
C VAL A 93 4.47 -4.34 17.41
N LEU A 94 4.90 -5.00 16.33
CA LEU A 94 4.71 -6.43 16.13
C LEU A 94 5.54 -7.26 17.14
N PRO A 95 4.91 -8.18 17.91
CA PRO A 95 5.62 -9.06 18.83
C PRO A 95 6.53 -10.05 18.09
N ASP A 96 7.72 -10.33 18.66
CA ASP A 96 8.73 -11.25 18.13
C ASP A 96 8.21 -12.69 17.86
N SER A 97 7.01 -13.04 18.34
CA SER A 97 6.37 -14.32 18.07
C SER A 97 5.91 -14.51 16.61
N VAL A 98 5.70 -13.41 15.86
CA VAL A 98 5.40 -13.44 14.41
C VAL A 98 6.67 -13.33 13.56
N ASN A 99 7.76 -12.81 14.15
CA ASN A 99 9.08 -12.67 13.50
C ASN A 99 9.88 -13.99 13.45
N ARG A 100 9.34 -15.08 14.01
CA ARG A 100 10.08 -16.35 14.12
C ARG A 100 9.88 -17.25 12.91
N LYS A 101 10.78 -17.06 11.94
CA LYS A 101 11.31 -18.04 10.98
C LYS A 101 10.30 -18.72 10.06
N SER A 102 10.32 -18.31 8.79
CA SER A 102 10.43 -19.25 7.67
C SER A 102 11.68 -18.91 6.87
#